data_AF-W7TAD5-F1
#
_entry.id   AF-W7TAD5-F1
#
_cell.length_a   1.000
_cell.length_b   1.000
_cell.length_c   1.000
_cell.angle_alpha   90.00
_cell.angle_beta   90.00
_cell.angle_gamma   90.00
#
_symmetry.space_group_name_H-M   'P 1'
#
loop_
_entity.id
_entity.type
_entity.pdbx_description
1 polymer ?
#
loop_
_entity_poly.entity_id
_entity_poly.type
_entity_poly.pdbx_seq_one_letter_code
_entity_poly.pdbx_strand_id
1 'polypeptide(L)'
;MVDFLIFAATETGTERQPHETPTEFVGAVLAGHAVSPEALDDLRRLYGRARFGRAGGVTDADAEAAGDALDRIVADLEAAR
;
A
#
# COMPACT_ATOMS: atom_id res chain seq x y z
N MET A 1 -3.54 -9.65 3.90
CA MET A 1 -3.02 -8.28 3.69
C MET A 1 -2.10 -8.25 2.47
N VAL A 2 -1.09 -9.13 2.41
CA VAL A 2 -0.23 -9.29 1.22
C VAL A 2 -1.02 -9.78 -0.02
N ASP A 3 -1.96 -10.71 0.16
CA ASP A 3 -2.76 -11.25 -0.95
C ASP A 3 -3.72 -10.23 -1.60
N PHE A 4 -4.18 -9.23 -0.85
CA PHE A 4 -5.09 -8.21 -1.37
C PHE A 4 -4.37 -7.21 -2.27
N LEU A 5 -3.13 -6.86 -1.91
CA LEU A 5 -2.25 -6.03 -2.72
C LEU A 5 -1.83 -6.73 -4.02
N ILE A 6 -1.63 -8.05 -3.99
CA ILE A 6 -1.33 -8.85 -5.19
C ILE A 6 -2.53 -8.85 -6.14
N PHE A 7 -3.74 -9.06 -5.63
CA PHE A 7 -4.95 -9.07 -6.46
C PHE A 7 -5.19 -7.70 -7.13
N ALA A 8 -5.07 -6.60 -6.39
CA ALA A 8 -5.22 -5.26 -6.92
C ALA A 8 -4.19 -4.92 -8.01
N ALA A 9 -2.91 -5.31 -7.83
CA ALA A 9 -1.86 -5.07 -8.83
C ALA A 9 -2.04 -5.90 -10.12
N THR A 10 -2.65 -7.08 -10.01
CA THR A 10 -2.92 -7.95 -11.18
C THR A 10 -4.05 -7.37 -12.03
N GLU A 11 -5.08 -6.78 -11.41
CA GLU A 11 -6.19 -6.10 -12.11
C GLU A 11 -5.75 -4.79 -12.80
N THR A 12 -4.65 -4.16 -12.37
CA THR A 12 -4.06 -2.97 -13.01
C THR A 12 -3.09 -3.31 -14.16
N GLY A 13 -2.99 -4.58 -14.57
CA GLY A 13 -2.20 -4.99 -15.75
C GLY A 13 -0.69 -5.04 -15.54
N THR A 14 -0.22 -4.99 -14.28
CA THR A 14 1.20 -5.14 -13.95
C THR A 14 1.44 -6.54 -13.43
N GLU A 15 2.01 -7.41 -14.27
CA GLU A 15 2.24 -8.82 -13.92
C GLU A 15 3.60 -8.99 -13.23
N ARG A 16 3.60 -9.61 -12.04
CA ARG A 16 4.81 -9.86 -11.26
C ARG A 16 5.72 -10.85 -12.00
N GLN A 17 7.00 -10.53 -12.16
CA GLN A 17 7.96 -11.45 -12.75
C GLN A 17 8.28 -12.61 -11.77
N PRO A 18 8.56 -13.84 -12.26
CA PRO A 18 8.79 -15.00 -11.38
C PRO A 18 9.98 -14.86 -10.41
N HIS A 19 10.95 -14.02 -10.75
CA HIS A 19 12.16 -13.77 -9.98
C HIS A 19 12.07 -12.52 -9.10
N GLU A 20 11.00 -11.74 -9.23
CA GLU A 20 10.83 -10.47 -8.55
C GLU A 20 10.28 -10.70 -7.14
N THR A 21 10.93 -10.11 -6.14
CA THR A 21 10.45 -10.16 -4.76
C THR A 21 9.18 -9.32 -4.59
N PRO A 22 8.33 -9.59 -3.57
CA PRO A 22 7.15 -8.77 -3.32
C PRO A 22 7.45 -7.29 -3.13
N THR A 23 8.61 -6.95 -2.55
CA THR A 23 9.06 -5.57 -2.37
C THR A 23 9.43 -4.90 -3.70
N GLU A 24 10.14 -5.62 -4.57
CA GLU A 24 10.53 -5.11 -5.90
C GLU A 24 9.31 -4.88 -6.78
N PHE A 25 8.37 -5.83 -6.79
CA PHE A 25 7.12 -5.73 -7.55
C PHE A 25 6.24 -4.56 -7.09
N VAL A 26 6.04 -4.42 -5.77
CA VAL A 26 5.29 -3.27 -5.22
C VAL A 26 6.03 -1.97 -5.55
N GLY A 27 7.36 -1.94 -5.46
CA GLY A 27 8.15 -0.80 -5.89
C GLY A 27 7.95 -0.43 -7.36
N ALA A 28 7.92 -1.41 -8.26
CA ALA A 28 7.71 -1.21 -9.69
C ALA A 28 6.29 -0.71 -10.03
N VAL A 29 5.26 -1.29 -9.39
CA VAL A 29 3.86 -0.84 -9.55
C VAL A 29 3.71 0.63 -9.10
N LEU A 30 4.27 0.97 -7.94
CA LEU A 30 4.23 2.33 -7.39
C LEU A 30 5.10 3.31 -8.17
N ALA A 31 6.17 2.87 -8.82
CA ALA A 31 7.00 3.73 -9.69
C ALA A 31 6.34 3.97 -11.06
N GLY A 32 5.49 3.05 -11.52
CA GLY A 32 4.77 3.13 -12.80
C GLY A 32 3.49 3.97 -12.74
N HIS A 33 2.95 4.23 -11.55
CA HIS A 33 1.74 5.03 -11.34
C HIS A 33 2.08 6.23 -10.46
N ALA A 34 1.51 7.41 -10.73
CA ALA A 34 1.76 8.61 -9.92
C ALA A 34 1.02 8.53 -8.57
N VAL A 35 1.39 7.55 -7.74
CA VAL A 35 0.80 7.30 -6.42
C VAL A 35 1.36 8.28 -5.40
N SER A 36 0.47 8.82 -4.55
CA SER A 36 0.83 9.73 -3.47
C SER A 36 1.92 9.15 -2.55
N PRO A 37 3.13 9.75 -2.53
CA PRO A 37 4.20 9.31 -1.63
C PRO A 37 3.84 9.47 -0.15
N GLU A 38 3.03 10.48 0.17
CA GLU A 38 2.55 10.77 1.53
C GLU A 38 1.66 9.64 2.05
N ALA A 39 0.69 9.18 1.23
CA ALA A 39 -0.20 8.09 1.62
C ALA A 39 0.56 6.77 1.85
N LEU A 40 1.60 6.51 1.05
CA LEU A 40 2.47 5.35 1.23
C LEU A 40 3.30 5.42 2.52
N ASP A 41 3.85 6.59 2.83
CA ASP A 41 4.63 6.80 4.05
C ASP A 41 3.76 6.68 5.31
N ASP A 42 2.52 7.20 5.27
CA ASP A 42 1.56 7.07 6.35
C ASP A 42 1.20 5.61 6.63
N LEU A 43 0.89 4.83 5.59
CA LEU A 43 0.63 3.40 5.73
C LEU A 43 1.83 2.63 6.27
N ARG A 44 3.04 2.94 5.79
CA ARG A 44 4.27 2.32 6.28
C ARG A 44 4.49 2.61 7.76
N ARG A 45 4.24 3.84 8.20
CA ARG A 45 4.36 4.26 9.61
C ARG A 45 3.34 3.54 10.48
N LEU A 46 2.08 3.50 10.05
CA LEU A 46 0.99 2.85 10.78
C LEU A 46 1.21 1.34 10.90
N TYR A 47 1.65 0.69 9.82
CA TYR A 47 2.02 -0.72 9.85
C TYR A 47 3.15 -1.00 10.85
N GLY A 48 4.20 -0.17 10.85
CA GLY A 48 5.30 -0.31 11.81
C GLY A 48 4.83 -0.22 13.26
N ARG A 49 3.93 0.74 13.56
CA ARG A 49 3.31 0.89 14.88
C ARG A 49 2.44 -0.30 15.26
N ALA A 50 1.63 -0.83 14.34
CA ALA A 50 0.79 -2.00 14.58
C ALA A 50 1.61 -3.28 14.78
N ARG A 51 2.69 -3.45 14.01
CA ARG A 51 3.47 -4.69 13.97
C ARG A 51 4.53 -4.79 15.07
N PHE A 52 5.15 -3.67 15.40
CA PHE A 52 6.30 -3.59 16.31
C PHE A 52 6.09 -2.66 17.51
N GLY A 53 4.98 -1.91 17.53
CA GLY A 53 4.64 -1.04 18.65
C GLY A 53 4.15 -1.81 19.88
N ARG A 54 3.90 -1.06 20.95
CA ARG A 54 3.34 -1.62 22.19
C ARG A 54 1.85 -1.87 22.02
N ALA A 55 1.35 -2.87 22.75
CA ALA A 55 -0.10 -3.10 22.86
C ALA A 55 -0.81 -1.81 23.32
N GLY A 56 -1.93 -1.47 22.66
CA GLY A 56 -2.65 -0.21 22.87
C GLY A 56 -2.03 1.03 22.22
N GLY A 57 -0.93 0.88 21.47
CA GLY A 57 -0.25 1.98 20.77
C GLY A 57 -0.83 2.32 19.39
N VAL A 58 -1.88 1.62 18.95
CA VAL A 58 -2.67 1.91 17.74
C VAL A 58 -4.10 2.19 18.19
N THR A 59 -4.65 3.29 17.71
CA THR A 59 -6.01 3.76 18.04
C THR A 59 -6.98 3.54 16.90
N ASP A 60 -8.27 3.78 17.13
CA ASP A 60 -9.27 3.76 16.05
C ASP A 60 -8.99 4.86 15.01
N ALA A 61 -8.51 6.03 15.44
CA ALA A 61 -8.09 7.10 14.53
C ALA A 61 -6.90 6.69 13.64
N ASP A 62 -6.01 5.83 14.13
CA ASP A 62 -4.92 5.26 13.32
C ASP A 62 -5.47 4.30 12.24
N ALA A 63 -6.56 3.58 12.53
CA ALA A 63 -7.22 2.71 11.56
C ALA A 63 -7.99 3.53 10.50
N GLU A 64 -8.65 4.61 10.91
CA GLU A 64 -9.30 5.56 9.98
C GLU A 64 -8.27 6.18 9.03
N ALA A 65 -7.14 6.69 9.56
CA ALA A 65 -6.08 7.25 8.74
C ALA A 65 -5.46 6.23 7.76
N ALA A 66 -5.37 4.95 8.15
CA ALA A 66 -4.95 3.90 7.24
C ALA A 66 -5.98 3.67 6.11
N GLY A 67 -7.28 3.75 6.42
CA GLY A 67 -8.35 3.69 5.43
C GLY A 67 -8.23 4.81 4.41
N ASP A 68 -8.13 6.06 4.88
CA ASP A 68 -8.02 7.24 4.00
C ASP A 68 -6.80 7.17 3.08
N ALA A 69 -5.66 6.70 3.59
CA ALA A 69 -4.44 6.53 2.81
C ALA A 69 -4.58 5.44 1.74
N LEU A 70 -5.27 4.32 2.05
CA LEU A 70 -5.56 3.27 1.08
C LEU A 70 -6.49 3.78 -0.02
N ASP A 71 -7.57 4.49 0.34
CA ASP A 71 -8.51 5.05 -0.63
C ASP A 71 -7.81 6.04 -1.58
N ARG A 72 -6.90 6.86 -1.04
CA ARG A 72 -6.08 7.78 -1.84
C ARG A 72 -5.20 7.04 -2.86
N ILE A 73 -4.56 5.95 -2.44
CA ILE A 73 -3.69 5.12 -3.31
C ILE A 73 -4.53 4.45 -4.39
N VAL A 74 -5.70 3.90 -4.05
CA VAL A 74 -6.61 3.31 -5.04
C VAL A 74 -7.02 4.35 -6.08
N ALA A 75 -7.41 5.55 -5.65
CA ALA A 75 -7.77 6.62 -6.56
C ALA A 75 -6.62 7.04 -7.50
N ASP A 76 -5.37 7.09 -7.00
CA ASP A 76 -4.21 7.40 -7.84
C ASP A 76 -3.94 6.31 -8.88
N LEU A 77 -4.08 5.03 -8.50
CA LEU A 77 -3.91 3.89 -9.40
C LEU A 77 -5.00 3.88 -10.48
N GLU A 78 -6.25 4.17 -10.11
CA GLU A 78 -7.37 4.27 -11.07
C GLU A 78 -7.21 5.44 -12.04
N ALA A 79 -6.71 6.60 -11.57
CA ALA A 79 -6.51 7.78 -12.40
C ALA A 79 -5.34 7.67 -13.39
N ALA A 80 -4.38 6.77 -13.12
CA ALA A 80 -3.23 6.51 -13.98
C ALA A 80 -3.50 5.44 -15.06
N ARG A 81 -4.70 4.86 -15.09
CA ARG A 81 -5.19 3.93 -16.11
C ARG A 81 -5.70 4.64 -17.36
#